data_AF-A0A382FP10-F1
#
_entry.id   AF-A0A382FP10-F1
#
_cell.length_a   1.000
_cell.length_b   1.000
_cell.length_c   1.000
_cell.angle_alpha   90.00
_cell.angle_beta   90.00
_cell.angle_gamma   90.00
#
_symmetry.space_group_name_H-M   'P 1'
#
loop_
_entity.id
_entity.type
_entity.pdbx_description
1 polymer ?
#
loop_
_entity_poly.entity_id
_entity_poly.type
_entity_poly.pdbx_seq_one_letter_code
_entity_poly.pdbx_strand_id
1 'polypeptide(L)'
;MLQYLKPFNGRIKSSIFYEELIRLYLSEELRILIASGATGGTSEGSVGKYFHLKDFGEALTKFNIDYQLVRETDYVVGFPTKQISKLISSKRKFKKLIESFEPDAVLVDRQSNFGLEVIKAGIPLFVILRGHHWSELEFAKETIYKDPLMRKIVDL
;
A
#
# COMPACT_ATOMS: atom_id res chain seq x y z
N MET A 1 -19.85 -19.40 11.28
CA MET A 1 -20.62 -19.22 10.02
C MET A 1 -20.75 -20.51 9.18
N LEU A 2 -20.17 -21.65 9.59
CA LEU A 2 -20.28 -22.94 8.88
C LEU A 2 -21.56 -23.74 9.19
N GLN A 3 -22.41 -23.27 10.13
CA GLN A 3 -23.56 -24.03 10.64
C GLN A 3 -24.84 -23.96 9.77
N TYR A 4 -24.79 -23.33 8.59
CA TYR A 4 -26.00 -23.03 7.78
C TYR A 4 -26.07 -23.78 6.43
N LEU A 5 -25.11 -24.64 6.10
CA LEU A 5 -25.17 -25.40 4.85
C LEU A 5 -25.89 -26.74 5.08
N LYS A 6 -27.18 -26.81 4.70
CA LYS A 6 -27.89 -28.09 4.59
C LYS A 6 -27.34 -28.88 3.40
N PRO A 7 -27.09 -30.20 3.53
CA PRO A 7 -26.60 -31.01 2.42
C PRO A 7 -27.67 -31.20 1.35
N PHE A 8 -27.34 -30.87 0.11
CA PHE A 8 -28.17 -31.15 -1.07
C PHE A 8 -27.93 -32.60 -1.51
N ASN A 9 -28.98 -33.42 -1.49
CA ASN A 9 -28.91 -34.86 -1.69
C ASN A 9 -29.02 -35.20 -3.19
N GLY A 10 -27.95 -34.95 -3.94
CA GLY A 10 -27.87 -35.24 -5.37
C GLY A 10 -26.59 -35.97 -5.75
N ARG A 11 -26.72 -37.13 -6.42
CA ARG A 11 -25.62 -37.95 -6.95
C ARG A 11 -24.89 -37.24 -8.10
N ILE A 12 -23.98 -36.34 -7.78
CA ILE A 12 -22.82 -35.98 -8.60
C ILE A 12 -21.61 -36.08 -7.65
N LYS A 13 -20.39 -36.31 -8.15
CA LYS A 13 -19.13 -36.33 -7.38
C LYS A 13 -19.00 -35.07 -6.50
N SER A 14 -19.65 -35.09 -5.34
CA SER A 14 -19.98 -33.89 -4.58
C SER A 14 -18.75 -33.31 -3.90
N SER A 15 -17.81 -34.17 -3.48
CA SER A 15 -16.60 -33.71 -2.79
C SER A 15 -15.76 -32.79 -3.65
N ILE A 16 -15.51 -33.11 -4.93
CA ILE A 16 -14.65 -32.28 -5.78
C ILE A 16 -15.24 -30.89 -6.00
N PHE A 17 -16.55 -30.80 -6.25
CA PHE A 17 -17.23 -29.51 -6.46
C PHE A 17 -17.27 -28.65 -5.20
N TYR A 18 -17.47 -29.26 -4.02
CA TYR A 18 -17.38 -28.54 -2.75
C TYR A 18 -15.94 -28.15 -2.43
N GLU A 19 -14.94 -28.99 -2.70
CA GLU A 19 -13.52 -28.64 -2.54
C GLU A 19 -13.10 -27.52 -3.49
N GLU A 20 -13.63 -27.49 -4.71
CA GLU A 20 -13.35 -26.46 -5.71
C GLU A 20 -14.09 -25.15 -5.38
N LEU A 21 -15.32 -25.21 -4.85
CA LEU A 21 -16.03 -24.04 -4.30
C LEU A 21 -15.40 -23.53 -3.00
N ILE A 22 -14.98 -24.42 -2.10
CA ILE A 22 -14.27 -24.06 -0.86
C ILE A 22 -12.91 -23.48 -1.20
N ARG A 23 -12.20 -24.03 -2.19
CA ARG A 23 -11.00 -23.41 -2.76
C ARG A 23 -11.36 -22.04 -3.30
N LEU A 24 -12.25 -21.89 -4.28
CA LEU A 24 -12.66 -20.59 -4.83
C LEU A 24 -13.11 -19.56 -3.77
N TYR A 25 -13.73 -20.03 -2.68
CA TYR A 25 -14.20 -19.18 -1.57
C TYR A 25 -13.11 -18.90 -0.51
N LEU A 26 -12.03 -19.69 -0.47
CA LEU A 26 -10.85 -19.53 0.40
C LEU A 26 -9.58 -19.10 -0.38
N SER A 27 -9.60 -19.04 -1.71
CA SER A 27 -8.40 -19.08 -2.57
C SER A 27 -7.88 -17.75 -3.07
N GLU A 28 -8.50 -16.64 -2.72
CA GLU A 28 -7.88 -15.35 -3.03
C GLU A 28 -7.35 -14.79 -1.71
N GLU A 29 -6.17 -15.29 -1.33
CA GLU A 29 -5.30 -14.61 -0.38
C GLU A 29 -5.10 -13.20 -0.93
N LEU A 30 -5.71 -12.22 -0.27
CA LEU A 30 -5.59 -10.83 -0.66
C LEU A 30 -4.12 -10.44 -0.56
N ARG A 31 -3.56 -9.85 -1.63
CA ARG A 31 -2.17 -9.41 -1.70
C ARG A 31 -2.11 -7.91 -1.52
N ILE A 32 -1.54 -7.47 -0.41
CA ILE A 32 -1.37 -6.05 -0.08
C ILE A 32 0.08 -5.63 -0.23
N LEU A 33 0.34 -4.66 -1.12
CA LEU A 33 1.65 -4.03 -1.22
C LEU A 33 1.71 -2.81 -0.30
N ILE A 34 2.67 -2.80 0.62
CA ILE A 34 2.91 -1.68 1.53
C ILE A 34 4.15 -0.93 1.05
N ALA A 35 4.01 0.34 0.71
CA ALA A 35 5.12 1.19 0.32
C ALA A 35 5.41 2.23 1.41
N SER A 36 6.61 2.14 1.99
CA SER A 36 7.08 3.11 2.97
C SER A 36 7.79 4.28 2.30
N GLY A 37 7.40 5.48 2.70
CA GLY A 37 8.07 6.72 2.41
C GLY A 37 9.32 6.98 3.23
N ALA A 38 9.73 6.11 4.15
CA ALA A 38 10.95 6.30 4.93
C ALA A 38 12.19 6.36 4.02
N THR A 39 12.64 7.58 3.70
CA THR A 39 13.91 7.84 3.04
C THR A 39 15.02 7.28 3.92
N GLY A 40 16.02 6.62 3.32
CA GLY A 40 17.13 5.95 4.02
C GLY A 40 18.09 6.85 4.80
N GLY A 41 17.61 7.97 5.34
CA GLY A 41 18.35 8.78 6.31
C GLY A 41 18.47 8.02 7.62
N THR A 42 19.67 7.97 8.18
CA THR A 42 20.05 7.27 9.42
C THR A 42 19.47 7.89 10.69
N SER A 43 18.46 8.77 10.60
CA SER A 43 17.76 9.25 11.77
C SER A 43 16.91 8.12 12.35
N GLU A 44 16.98 7.90 13.67
CA GLU A 44 16.24 6.84 14.39
C GLU A 44 14.74 6.82 14.05
N GLY A 45 14.17 7.97 13.69
CA GLY A 45 12.78 8.11 13.23
C GLY A 45 12.44 7.49 11.87
N SER A 46 13.40 7.27 10.95
CA SER A 46 13.13 6.59 9.66
C SER A 46 13.09 5.05 9.84
N VAL A 47 13.92 4.53 10.75
CA VAL A 47 13.98 3.11 11.12
C VAL A 47 12.68 2.70 11.82
N GLY A 48 12.19 3.53 12.75
CA GLY A 48 10.92 3.28 13.44
C GLY A 48 9.73 3.23 12.48
N LYS A 49 9.68 4.08 11.45
CA LYS A 49 8.58 4.10 10.47
C LYS A 49 8.44 2.78 9.71
N TYR A 50 9.55 2.28 9.20
CA TYR A 50 9.57 1.01 8.48
C TYR A 50 9.22 -0.17 9.40
N PHE A 51 9.72 -0.14 10.63
CA PHE A 51 9.44 -1.17 11.64
C PHE A 51 7.93 -1.28 11.95
N HIS A 52 7.25 -0.15 12.18
CA HIS A 52 5.80 -0.17 12.43
C HIS A 52 4.97 -0.66 11.23
N LEU A 53 5.39 -0.33 10.00
CA LEU A 53 4.72 -0.86 8.80
C LEU A 53 4.96 -2.36 8.63
N LYS A 54 6.12 -2.86 9.06
CA LYS A 54 6.40 -4.28 9.12
C LYS A 54 5.48 -4.97 10.12
N ASP A 55 5.39 -4.46 11.36
CA ASP A 55 4.49 -5.03 12.38
C ASP A 55 3.02 -5.04 11.91
N PHE A 56 2.60 -3.99 11.21
CA PHE A 56 1.28 -3.92 10.59
C PHE A 56 1.10 -5.01 9.52
N GLY A 57 2.08 -5.17 8.62
CA GLY A 57 2.08 -6.24 7.61
C GLY A 57 2.04 -7.64 8.23
N GLU A 58 2.86 -7.90 9.27
CA GLU A 58 2.82 -9.16 10.01
C GLU A 58 1.45 -9.41 10.65
N ALA A 59 0.73 -8.37 11.09
CA ALA A 59 -0.63 -8.51 11.59
C ALA A 59 -1.63 -8.92 10.50
N LEU A 60 -1.44 -8.48 9.25
CA LEU A 60 -2.29 -8.86 8.11
C LEU A 60 -2.23 -10.37 7.83
N THR A 61 -1.07 -11.00 8.01
CA THR A 61 -0.90 -12.45 7.78
C THR A 61 -1.85 -13.30 8.62
N LYS A 62 -2.24 -12.81 9.82
CA LYS A 62 -3.22 -13.47 10.71
C LYS A 62 -4.62 -13.53 10.12
N PHE A 63 -4.89 -12.72 9.08
CA PHE A 63 -6.16 -12.64 8.37
C PHE A 63 -6.09 -13.25 6.97
N ASN A 64 -5.08 -14.09 6.69
CA ASN A 64 -4.89 -14.73 5.38
C ASN A 64 -4.67 -13.70 4.25
N ILE A 65 -3.96 -12.62 4.58
CA ILE A 65 -3.55 -11.57 3.64
C ILE A 65 -2.03 -11.69 3.47
N ASP A 66 -1.59 -11.93 2.24
CA ASP A 66 -0.18 -11.86 1.89
C ASP A 66 0.24 -10.40 1.74
N TYR A 67 1.47 -10.08 2.13
CA TYR A 67 1.95 -8.73 2.08
C TYR A 67 3.41 -8.64 1.64
N GLN A 68 3.73 -7.58 0.92
CA GLN A 68 5.10 -7.19 0.64
C GLN A 68 5.33 -5.76 1.11
N LEU A 69 6.38 -5.55 1.91
CA LEU A 69 6.82 -4.23 2.34
C LEU A 69 8.01 -3.76 1.50
N VAL A 70 7.89 -2.58 0.90
CA VAL A 70 8.93 -1.96 0.07
C VAL A 70 9.22 -0.52 0.49
N ARG A 71 10.40 0.00 0.14
CA ARG A 71 10.68 1.45 0.21
C ARG A 71 10.31 2.08 -1.12
N GLU A 72 9.47 3.11 -1.09
CA GLU A 72 8.94 3.71 -2.32
C GLU A 72 10.04 4.28 -3.23
N THR A 73 11.12 4.81 -2.62
CA THR A 73 12.24 5.45 -3.32
C THR A 73 13.08 4.48 -4.15
N ASP A 74 12.98 3.17 -3.87
CA ASP A 74 13.72 2.15 -4.63
C ASP A 74 13.08 1.89 -6.01
N TYR A 75 11.79 2.22 -6.13
CA TYR A 75 10.94 1.93 -7.27
C TYR A 75 10.48 3.17 -8.02
N VAL A 76 10.26 4.30 -7.34
CA VAL A 76 9.82 5.55 -7.98
C VAL A 76 10.67 6.71 -7.48
N VAL A 77 11.22 7.48 -8.43
CA VAL A 77 11.90 8.75 -8.13
C VAL A 77 10.97 9.92 -8.42
N GLY A 78 10.96 10.92 -7.54
CA GLY A 78 10.06 12.07 -7.66
C GLY A 78 10.43 13.05 -8.78
N PHE A 79 9.42 13.75 -9.30
CA PHE A 79 9.58 14.90 -10.20
C PHE A 79 9.72 16.20 -9.39
N PRO A 80 10.55 17.18 -9.81
CA PRO A 80 11.47 17.17 -10.94
C PRO A 80 12.84 16.59 -10.55
N THR A 81 13.16 15.39 -11.05
CA THR A 81 14.52 14.85 -10.97
C THR A 81 15.31 15.28 -12.21
N LYS A 82 16.53 15.81 -12.02
CA LYS A 82 17.43 16.18 -13.12
C LYS A 82 17.96 14.97 -13.93
N GLN A 83 17.59 13.75 -13.54
CA GLN A 83 18.13 12.50 -14.11
C GLN A 83 17.02 11.67 -14.77
N ILE A 84 16.77 11.96 -16.05
CA ILE A 84 15.75 11.29 -16.89
C ILE A 84 15.99 9.77 -16.95
N SER A 85 17.26 9.34 -17.02
CA SER A 85 17.63 7.92 -17.00
C SER A 85 17.16 7.21 -15.73
N LYS A 86 17.24 7.87 -14.56
CA LYS A 86 16.72 7.34 -13.30
C LYS A 86 15.20 7.27 -13.30
N LEU A 87 14.51 8.25 -13.88
CA LEU A 87 13.06 8.23 -14.01
C LEU A 87 12.58 7.04 -14.85
N ILE A 88 13.18 6.80 -16.02
CA ILE A 88 12.86 5.65 -16.88
C ILE A 88 13.16 4.33 -16.16
N SER A 89 14.31 4.23 -15.49
CA SER A 89 14.69 3.04 -14.73
C SER A 89 13.71 2.75 -13.59
N SER A 90 13.26 3.78 -12.88
CA SER A 90 12.29 3.67 -11.79
C SER A 90 10.94 3.12 -12.30
N LYS A 91 10.40 3.67 -13.40
CA LYS A 91 9.17 3.13 -14.02
C LYS A 91 9.26 1.65 -14.36
N ARG A 92 10.40 1.18 -14.86
CA ARG A 92 10.62 -0.25 -15.11
C ARG A 92 10.65 -1.08 -13.83
N LYS A 93 11.29 -0.59 -12.77
CA LYS A 93 11.33 -1.27 -11.47
C LYS A 93 9.94 -1.36 -10.85
N PHE A 94 9.18 -0.26 -10.87
CA PHE A 94 7.80 -0.22 -10.41
C PHE A 94 6.93 -1.23 -11.18
N LYS A 95 6.99 -1.21 -12.51
CA LYS A 95 6.26 -2.17 -13.34
C LYS A 95 6.59 -3.62 -12.98
N LYS A 96 7.88 -3.94 -12.83
CA LYS A 96 8.32 -5.29 -12.42
C LYS A 96 7.79 -5.69 -11.04
N LEU A 97 7.77 -4.77 -10.08
CA LEU A 97 7.24 -5.03 -8.74
C LEU A 97 5.76 -5.40 -8.79
N ILE A 98 4.96 -4.61 -9.53
CA ILE A 98 3.54 -4.86 -9.69
C ILE A 98 3.28 -6.16 -10.46
N GLU A 99 4.03 -6.44 -11.53
CA GLU A 99 3.90 -7.69 -12.28
C GLU A 99 4.36 -8.92 -11.47
N SER A 100 5.32 -8.78 -10.56
CA SER A 100 5.82 -9.91 -9.76
C SER A 100 4.94 -10.23 -8.56
N PHE A 101 4.38 -9.20 -7.92
CA PHE A 101 3.61 -9.36 -6.69
C PHE A 101 2.10 -9.37 -6.96
N GLU A 102 1.65 -8.68 -8.01
CA GLU A 102 0.25 -8.53 -8.44
C GLU A 102 -0.70 -8.16 -7.27
N PRO A 103 -0.49 -6.99 -6.63
CA PRO A 103 -1.28 -6.59 -5.48
C PRO A 103 -2.74 -6.29 -5.83
N ASP A 104 -3.66 -6.70 -4.96
CA ASP A 104 -5.08 -6.32 -5.00
C ASP A 104 -5.29 -4.89 -4.50
N ALA A 105 -4.41 -4.44 -3.59
CA ALA A 105 -4.42 -3.08 -3.07
C ALA A 105 -3.00 -2.63 -2.67
N VAL A 106 -2.79 -1.31 -2.66
CA VAL A 106 -1.56 -0.69 -2.18
C VAL A 106 -1.82 0.24 -1.02
N LEU A 107 -1.00 0.14 0.01
CA LEU A 107 -0.96 1.05 1.15
C LEU A 107 0.29 1.93 1.09
N VAL A 108 0.12 3.23 1.23
CA VAL A 108 1.23 4.20 1.34
C VAL A 108 1.14 4.95 2.66
N ASP A 109 2.27 5.25 3.29
CA ASP A 109 2.32 6.01 4.55
C ASP A 109 2.27 7.54 4.36
N ARG A 110 2.28 8.01 3.10
CA ARG A 110 2.09 9.41 2.70
C ARG A 110 1.63 9.52 1.25
N GLN A 111 1.17 10.71 0.88
CA GLN A 111 1.00 11.07 -0.53
C GLN A 111 2.38 11.15 -1.20
N SER A 112 2.62 10.34 -2.24
CA SER A 112 3.92 10.27 -2.92
C SER A 112 3.78 9.99 -4.41
N ASN A 113 4.88 10.16 -5.15
CA ASN A 113 4.94 9.80 -6.57
C ASN A 113 4.73 8.29 -6.79
N PHE A 114 5.03 7.46 -5.80
CA PHE A 114 4.73 6.03 -5.86
C PHE A 114 3.22 5.80 -5.87
N GLY A 115 2.48 6.44 -4.96
CA GLY A 115 1.02 6.42 -4.97
C GLY A 115 0.42 6.91 -6.29
N LEU A 116 1.01 7.95 -6.90
CA LEU A 116 0.58 8.43 -8.21
C LEU A 116 0.74 7.37 -9.32
N GLU A 117 1.86 6.63 -9.35
CA GLU A 117 2.05 5.56 -10.33
C GLU A 117 1.12 4.36 -10.08
N VAL A 118 0.76 4.08 -8.83
CA VAL A 118 -0.27 3.09 -8.46
C VAL A 118 -1.64 3.47 -9.02
N ILE A 119 -2.06 4.72 -8.82
CA ILE A 119 -3.34 5.23 -9.38
C ILE A 119 -3.36 5.09 -10.90
N LYS A 120 -2.26 5.44 -11.58
CA LYS A 120 -2.13 5.30 -13.04
C LYS A 120 -2.18 3.84 -13.49
N ALA A 121 -1.74 2.90 -12.65
CA ALA A 121 -1.82 1.47 -12.92
C ALA A 121 -3.24 0.90 -12.69
N GLY A 122 -4.19 1.70 -12.17
CA GLY A 122 -5.57 1.26 -11.93
C GLY A 122 -5.74 0.41 -10.68
N ILE A 123 -4.75 0.40 -9.77
CA ILE A 123 -4.76 -0.41 -8.55
C ILE A 123 -5.34 0.42 -7.40
N PRO A 124 -6.23 -0.14 -6.55
CA PRO A 124 -6.71 0.55 -5.35
C PRO A 124 -5.58 1.05 -4.45
N LEU A 125 -5.62 2.35 -4.12
CA LEU A 125 -4.62 3.01 -3.27
C LEU A 125 -5.26 3.51 -1.98
N PHE A 126 -4.63 3.19 -0.85
CA PHE A 126 -5.01 3.63 0.47
C PHE A 126 -3.84 4.36 1.15
N VAL A 127 -4.14 5.49 1.81
CA VAL A 127 -3.14 6.27 2.55
C VAL A 127 -3.29 6.00 4.05
N ILE A 128 -2.23 5.50 4.69
CA ILE A 128 -2.19 5.26 6.14
C ILE A 128 -1.89 6.59 6.85
N LEU A 129 -2.93 7.20 7.42
CA LEU A 129 -2.78 8.38 8.26
C LEU A 129 -2.28 7.99 9.65
N ARG A 130 -1.14 8.54 10.08
CA ARG A 130 -0.51 8.23 11.38
C ARG A 130 -0.87 9.21 12.51
N GLY A 131 -1.86 10.06 12.28
CA GLY A 131 -2.26 11.12 13.18
C GLY A 131 -3.45 11.87 12.64
N HIS A 132 -3.92 12.87 13.39
CA HIS A 132 -4.99 13.75 12.94
C HIS A 132 -4.45 14.73 11.90
N HIS A 133 -4.46 14.30 10.64
CA HIS A 133 -3.86 15.01 9.52
C HIS A 133 -4.26 16.50 9.46
N TRP A 134 -5.53 16.81 9.68
CA TRP A 134 -6.03 18.18 9.65
C TRP A 134 -5.47 19.05 10.77
N SER A 135 -5.29 18.49 11.97
CA SER A 135 -4.71 19.24 13.09
C SER A 135 -3.20 19.43 12.92
N GLU A 136 -2.50 18.45 12.32
CA GLU A 136 -1.10 18.62 11.94
C GLU A 136 -0.93 19.75 10.91
N LEU A 137 -1.84 19.83 9.93
CA LEU A 137 -1.87 20.90 8.94
C LEU A 137 -2.17 22.27 9.57
N GLU A 138 -3.16 22.36 10.44
CA GLU A 138 -3.48 23.58 11.19
C GLU A 138 -2.28 24.05 12.02
N PHE A 139 -1.70 23.16 12.81
CA PHE A 139 -0.53 23.46 13.62
C PHE A 139 0.67 23.91 12.77
N ALA A 140 0.89 23.28 11.61
CA ALA A 140 1.95 23.68 10.68
C ALA A 140 1.72 25.08 10.09
N LYS A 141 0.48 25.49 9.82
CA LYS A 141 0.14 26.86 9.37
C LYS A 141 0.42 27.91 10.44
N GLU A 142 0.24 27.55 11.71
CA GLU A 142 0.51 28.43 12.84
C GLU A 142 2.01 28.55 13.17
N THR A 143 2.76 27.46 12.99
CA THR A 143 4.16 27.37 13.47
C THR A 143 5.21 27.48 12.37
N ILE A 144 5.06 26.76 11.26
CA ILE A 144 6.08 26.57 10.22
C ILE A 144 5.80 27.46 9.00
N TYR A 145 4.56 27.41 8.47
CA TYR A 145 4.16 28.15 7.28
C TYR A 145 3.64 29.54 7.65
N LYS A 146 4.53 30.40 8.14
CA LYS A 146 4.19 31.79 8.49
C LYS A 146 4.03 32.69 7.26
N ASP A 147 4.63 32.30 6.13
CA ASP A 147 4.57 33.04 4.88
C ASP A 147 3.19 32.89 4.19
N PRO A 148 2.56 33.98 3.71
CA PRO A 148 1.24 33.93 3.06
C PRO A 148 1.18 33.06 1.79
N LEU A 149 2.27 32.98 1.01
CA LEU A 149 2.34 32.11 -0.17
C LEU A 149 2.33 30.65 0.25
N MET A 150 3.12 30.31 1.28
CA MET A 150 3.19 28.95 1.80
C MET A 150 1.85 28.50 2.41
N ARG A 151 1.12 29.41 3.08
CA ARG A 151 -0.24 29.11 3.58
C ARG A 151 -1.20 28.74 2.45
N LYS A 152 -1.23 29.54 1.38
CA LYS A 152 -2.05 29.25 0.19
C LYS A 152 -1.71 27.91 -0.47
N ILE A 153 -0.44 27.53 -0.48
CA ILE A 153 0.00 26.23 -1.04
C ILE A 153 -0.51 25.07 -0.18
N VAL A 154 -0.56 25.24 1.14
CA VAL A 154 -1.05 24.20 2.07
C VAL A 154 -2.59 24.13 2.10
N ASP A 155 -3.28 25.20 1.67
CA ASP A 155 -4.75 25.25 1.54
C ASP A 155 -5.29 24.64 0.23
N LEU A 156 -4.42 24.36 -0.75
CA LEU A 156 -4.74 23.75 -2.05
C LEU A 156 -4.83 22.23 -1.97
#